data_AF-A0A9X5QH04-F1
#
_entry.id   AF-A0A9X5QH04-F1
#
_cell.length_a   1.000
_cell.length_b   1.000
_cell.length_c   1.000
_cell.angle_alpha   90.00
_cell.angle_beta   90.00
_cell.angle_gamma   90.00
#
_symmetry.space_group_name_H-M   'P 1'
#
loop_
_entity.id
_entity.type
_entity.pdbx_description
1 polymer ?
#
loop_
_entity_poly.entity_id
_entity_poly.type
_entity_poly.pdbx_seq_one_letter_code
_entity_poly.pdbx_strand_id
1 'polypeptide(L)'
;MVQRLDPFDNYRAEHKALRIRHIRSALDILSKATYPNITNLAIDVAKIVKEFEYRDFESLPEKTKVKGFKPVSHVTLLRNSDYRLYLDRSGKIEESAEETPVVTTSDFEALKIRNASLNGQIDQLKLTIRNIDSGVLPNSPEETDKLRSETESLRDALTMVCRVLDNVLGECSQVLITVPPGQETEQQPSPGLWGLFDIIATYDELLKLDTLRRQLCKV
;
A
#
# COMPACT_ATOMS: atom_id res chain seq x y z
N MET A 1 57.28 31.57 -15.07
CA MET A 1 56.86 30.33 -14.38
C MET A 1 55.89 29.60 -15.29
N VAL A 2 56.28 28.45 -15.85
CA VAL A 2 55.39 27.63 -16.69
C VAL A 2 54.41 26.93 -15.76
N GLN A 3 53.12 27.31 -15.81
CA GLN A 3 52.06 26.56 -15.13
C GLN A 3 52.06 25.14 -15.71
N ARG A 4 52.26 24.14 -14.85
CA ARG A 4 52.08 22.74 -15.25
C ARG A 4 50.60 22.56 -15.56
N LEU A 5 50.26 22.28 -16.82
CA LEU A 5 48.92 21.89 -17.23
C LEU A 5 48.56 20.60 -16.49
N ASP A 6 47.57 20.67 -15.59
CA ASP A 6 47.04 19.48 -14.94
C ASP A 6 46.07 18.81 -15.92
N PRO A 7 46.36 17.58 -16.38
CA PRO A 7 45.54 16.89 -17.37
C PRO A 7 44.13 16.55 -16.85
N PHE A 8 43.86 16.69 -15.55
CA PHE A 8 42.56 16.44 -14.93
C PHE A 8 41.77 17.72 -14.62
N ASP A 9 42.26 18.91 -14.99
CA ASP A 9 41.55 20.15 -14.72
C ASP A 9 40.16 20.20 -15.35
N ASN A 10 40.05 19.78 -16.61
CA ASN A 10 38.77 19.72 -17.32
C ASN A 10 37.82 18.71 -16.66
N TYR A 11 38.32 17.52 -16.32
CA TYR A 11 37.54 16.49 -15.63
C TYR A 11 37.01 16.98 -14.28
N ARG A 12 37.86 17.64 -13.47
CA ARG A 12 37.45 18.20 -12.18
C ARG A 12 36.45 19.35 -12.34
N ALA A 13 36.63 20.19 -13.36
CA ALA A 13 35.72 21.29 -13.65
C ALA A 13 34.34 20.78 -14.08
N GLU A 14 34.27 19.77 -14.95
CA GLU A 14 33.03 19.13 -15.37
C GLU A 14 32.30 18.45 -14.21
N HIS A 15 33.01 17.66 -13.40
CA HIS A 15 32.42 17.04 -12.21
C HIS A 15 31.90 18.06 -11.20
N LYS A 16 32.64 19.16 -11.00
CA LYS A 16 32.22 20.26 -10.14
C LYS A 16 30.96 20.94 -10.70
N ALA A 17 30.91 21.19 -12.01
CA ALA A 17 29.76 21.82 -12.66
C ALA A 17 28.51 20.94 -12.60
N LEU A 18 28.65 19.64 -12.87
CA LEU A 18 27.56 18.66 -12.75
C LEU A 18 27.00 18.63 -11.32
N ARG A 19 27.90 18.61 -10.33
CA ARG A 19 27.51 18.63 -8.91
C ARG A 19 26.79 19.92 -8.52
N ILE A 20 27.25 21.07 -9.01
CA ILE A 20 26.56 22.35 -8.80
C ILE A 20 25.15 22.29 -9.40
N ARG A 21 24.97 21.69 -10.57
CA ARG A 21 23.66 21.51 -11.19
C ARG A 21 22.75 20.66 -10.29
N HIS A 22 23.24 19.55 -9.74
CA HIS A 22 22.47 18.73 -8.81
C HIS A 22 22.11 19.47 -7.52
N ILE A 23 23.03 20.26 -6.97
CA ILE A 23 22.78 21.08 -5.78
C ILE A 23 21.65 22.09 -6.06
N ARG A 24 21.68 22.75 -7.21
CA ARG A 24 20.60 23.69 -7.60
C ARG A 24 19.25 22.98 -7.75
N SER A 25 19.21 21.86 -8.48
CA SER A 25 17.98 21.05 -8.59
C SER A 25 17.45 20.59 -7.23
N ALA A 26 18.35 20.20 -6.31
CA ALA A 26 17.96 19.81 -4.96
C ALA A 26 17.40 20.98 -4.15
N LEU A 27 18.00 22.17 -4.27
CA LEU A 27 17.51 23.39 -3.62
C LEU A 27 16.16 23.83 -4.19
N ASP A 28 15.92 23.67 -5.50
CA ASP A 28 14.62 23.98 -6.11
C ASP A 28 13.51 23.07 -5.55
N ILE A 29 13.81 21.78 -5.34
CA ILE A 29 12.88 20.83 -4.70
C ILE A 29 12.59 21.23 -3.25
N LEU A 30 13.61 21.70 -2.54
CA LEU A 30 13.52 22.11 -1.14
C LEU A 30 13.10 23.58 -0.95
N SER A 31 12.76 24.29 -2.03
CA SER A 31 12.50 25.75 -2.02
C SER A 31 11.39 26.19 -1.07
N LYS A 32 10.45 25.30 -0.72
CA LYS A 32 9.34 25.58 0.20
C LYS A 32 9.56 25.05 1.61
N ALA A 33 10.68 24.39 1.88
CA ALA A 33 10.99 23.81 3.18
C ALA A 33 11.75 24.81 4.05
N THR A 34 11.27 25.01 5.28
CA THR A 34 11.92 25.87 6.26
C THR A 34 13.00 25.09 7.01
N TYR A 35 14.21 25.64 7.06
CA TYR A 35 15.34 25.02 7.73
C TYR A 35 15.87 25.93 8.86
N PRO A 36 16.02 25.42 10.09
CA PRO A 36 16.49 26.23 11.22
C PRO A 36 17.98 26.57 11.14
N ASN A 37 18.75 25.85 10.32
CA ASN A 37 20.16 26.14 10.08
C ASN A 37 20.63 25.53 8.75
N ILE A 38 21.74 26.06 8.24
CA ILE A 38 22.36 25.61 6.98
C ILE A 38 22.83 24.15 7.02
N THR A 39 23.16 23.60 8.19
CA THR A 39 23.60 22.21 8.32
C THR A 39 22.46 21.25 8.01
N ASN A 40 21.26 21.53 8.50
CA ASN A 40 20.06 20.73 8.22
C ASN A 40 19.68 20.80 6.74
N LEU A 41 19.76 21.99 6.13
CA LEU A 41 19.61 22.16 4.68
C LEU A 41 20.64 21.32 3.92
N ALA A 42 21.92 21.38 4.32
CA ALA A 42 22.99 20.62 3.67
C ALA A 42 22.81 19.10 3.79
N ILE A 43 22.24 18.61 4.90
CA ILE A 43 21.92 17.18 5.09
C ILE A 43 20.89 16.73 4.07
N ASP A 44 19.80 17.47 3.91
CA ASP A 44 18.73 17.08 2.98
C ASP A 44 19.11 17.29 1.53
N VAL A 45 19.83 18.38 1.21
CA VAL A 45 20.44 18.57 -0.11
C VAL A 45 21.38 17.42 -0.44
N ALA A 46 22.21 16.96 0.50
CA ALA A 46 23.11 15.83 0.25
C ALA A 46 22.36 14.52 -0.04
N LYS A 47 21.21 14.28 0.60
CA LYS A 47 20.38 13.10 0.29
C LYS A 47 19.85 13.16 -1.14
N ILE A 48 19.31 14.30 -1.57
CA ILE A 48 18.77 14.45 -2.93
C ILE A 48 19.88 14.39 -3.98
N VAL A 49 21.00 15.08 -3.74
CA VAL A 49 22.16 15.05 -4.63
C VAL A 49 22.72 13.64 -4.76
N LYS A 50 22.73 12.85 -3.67
CA LYS A 50 23.12 11.44 -3.71
C LYS A 50 22.26 10.64 -4.67
N GLU A 51 20.94 10.84 -4.67
CA GLU A 51 20.03 10.14 -5.60
C GLU A 51 20.29 10.54 -7.06
N PHE A 52 20.53 11.84 -7.33
CA PHE A 52 20.90 12.30 -8.67
C PHE A 52 22.24 11.72 -9.15
N GLU A 53 23.26 11.78 -8.31
CA GLU A 53 24.57 11.20 -8.64
C GLU A 53 24.51 9.67 -8.79
N TYR A 54 23.63 8.99 -8.04
CA TYR A 54 23.44 7.54 -8.16
C TYR A 54 22.76 7.18 -9.49
N ARG A 55 21.72 7.92 -9.88
CA ARG A 55 21.05 7.73 -11.17
C ARG A 55 22.02 7.94 -12.33
N ASP A 56 22.84 8.99 -12.26
CA ASP A 56 23.87 9.25 -13.27
C ASP A 56 24.89 8.11 -13.31
N PHE A 57 25.34 7.62 -12.15
CA PHE A 57 26.25 6.49 -12.07
C PHE A 57 25.67 5.19 -12.64
N GLU A 58 24.38 4.90 -12.40
CA GLU A 58 23.70 3.74 -12.98
C GLU A 58 23.59 3.82 -14.50
N SER A 59 23.39 5.02 -15.03
CA SER A 59 23.24 5.27 -16.47
C SER A 59 24.54 5.12 -17.29
N LEU A 60 25.70 5.11 -16.62
CA LEU A 60 27.00 4.95 -17.29
C LEU A 60 27.17 3.52 -17.84
N PRO A 61 27.83 3.35 -19.00
CA PRO A 61 28.23 2.03 -19.50
C PRO A 61 29.09 1.28 -18.48
N GLU A 62 28.89 -0.04 -18.35
CA GLU A 62 29.56 -0.87 -17.33
C GLU A 62 31.10 -0.79 -17.39
N LYS A 63 31.66 -0.59 -18.59
CA LYS A 63 33.11 -0.39 -18.82
C LYS A 63 33.67 0.91 -18.21
N THR A 64 32.80 1.88 -17.92
CA THR A 64 33.16 3.20 -17.37
C THR A 64 32.77 3.36 -15.90
N LYS A 65 32.05 2.39 -15.32
CA LYS A 65 31.69 2.42 -13.91
C LYS A 65 32.92 2.19 -13.04
N VAL A 66 33.28 3.19 -12.25
CA VAL A 66 34.31 3.06 -11.21
C VAL A 66 33.83 2.07 -10.13
N LYS A 67 34.72 1.26 -9.57
CA LYS A 67 34.39 0.36 -8.45
C LYS A 67 33.93 1.18 -7.23
N GLY A 68 32.62 1.19 -7.00
CA GLY A 68 31.98 1.82 -5.86
C GLY A 68 31.54 3.25 -6.11
N PHE A 69 30.26 3.52 -5.82
CA PHE A 69 29.68 4.86 -5.83
C PHE A 69 30.06 5.61 -4.55
N LYS A 70 30.69 6.78 -4.70
CA LYS A 70 31.07 7.66 -3.58
C LYS A 70 30.21 8.92 -3.60
N PRO A 71 29.07 8.93 -2.87
CA PRO A 71 28.20 10.08 -2.87
C PRO A 71 28.80 11.28 -2.13
N VAL A 72 28.30 12.45 -2.47
CA VAL A 72 28.56 13.68 -1.71
C VAL A 72 27.95 13.59 -0.32
N SER A 73 28.75 13.93 0.69
CA SER A 73 28.26 14.15 2.06
C SER A 73 27.93 15.62 2.30
N HIS A 74 27.04 15.88 3.27
CA HIS A 74 26.73 17.23 3.72
C HIS A 74 27.97 17.98 4.23
N VAL A 75 28.94 17.26 4.81
CA VAL A 75 30.23 17.82 5.23
C VAL A 75 31.00 18.37 4.03
N THR A 76 31.01 17.66 2.91
CA THR A 76 31.65 18.11 1.67
C THR A 76 30.97 19.35 1.10
N LEU A 77 29.63 19.44 1.17
CA LEU A 77 28.89 20.62 0.75
C LEU A 77 29.22 21.86 1.60
N LEU A 78 29.37 21.67 2.91
CA LEU A 78 29.66 22.77 3.85
C LEU A 78 31.13 23.24 3.81
N ARG A 79 32.06 22.33 3.49
CA ARG A 79 33.51 22.63 3.44
C ARG A 79 33.96 23.23 2.11
N ASN A 80 33.31 22.87 1.00
CA ASN A 80 33.66 23.40 -0.31
C ASN A 80 32.99 24.77 -0.50
N SER A 81 33.78 25.83 -0.65
CA SER A 81 33.29 27.21 -0.78
C SER A 81 32.36 27.41 -1.97
N ASP A 82 32.60 26.72 -3.08
CA ASP A 82 31.77 26.83 -4.28
C ASP A 82 30.38 26.23 -4.08
N TYR A 83 30.28 25.11 -3.35
CA TYR A 83 29.00 24.47 -3.04
C TYR A 83 28.26 25.23 -1.94
N ARG A 84 29.00 25.67 -0.92
CA ARG A 84 28.46 26.42 0.21
C ARG A 84 27.79 27.73 -0.23
N LEU A 85 28.33 28.40 -1.26
CA LEU A 85 27.73 29.61 -1.83
C LEU A 85 26.24 29.44 -2.21
N TYR A 86 25.87 28.28 -2.74
CA TYR A 86 24.48 27.99 -3.13
C TYR A 86 23.58 27.73 -1.92
N LEU A 87 24.12 27.09 -0.89
CA LEU A 87 23.44 26.87 0.39
C LEU A 87 23.24 28.18 1.15
N ASP A 88 24.26 29.05 1.19
CA ASP A 88 24.19 30.36 1.83
C ASP A 88 23.22 31.30 1.09
N ARG A 89 23.15 31.23 -0.25
CA ARG A 89 22.21 32.03 -1.04
C ARG A 89 20.75 31.60 -0.85
N SER A 90 20.50 30.31 -0.67
CA SER A 90 19.16 29.78 -0.39
C SER A 90 18.74 29.99 1.07
N GLY A 91 19.68 29.97 2.01
CA GLY A 91 19.44 30.31 3.42
C GLY A 91 19.26 31.81 3.71
N LYS A 92 19.53 32.69 2.73
CA LYS A 92 19.29 34.15 2.82
C LYS A 92 17.95 34.58 2.24
N ILE A 93 17.08 33.64 1.88
CA ILE A 93 15.70 33.92 1.46
C ILE A 93 14.83 34.07 2.72
N GLU A 94 15.17 35.03 3.56
CA GLU A 94 14.26 35.62 4.54
C GLU A 94 14.57 37.12 4.59
N GLU A 95 13.98 37.85 3.65
CA GLU A 95 13.54 39.26 3.73
C GLU A 95 13.11 39.72 2.31
N SER A 96 12.10 39.06 1.76
CA SER A 96 11.25 39.69 0.74
C SER A 96 9.85 39.15 0.94
N ALA A 97 8.95 40.08 1.20
CA ALA A 97 7.55 39.91 1.51
C ALA A 97 6.84 38.85 0.66
N GLU A 98 5.94 38.11 1.33
CA GLU A 98 4.60 37.70 0.89
C GLU A 98 4.49 37.31 -0.59
N GLU A 99 4.31 36.04 -0.94
CA GLU A 99 3.02 35.36 -0.78
C GLU A 99 3.24 33.93 -0.28
N THR A 100 2.85 33.64 0.97
CA THR A 100 2.46 32.27 1.31
C THR A 100 1.31 31.91 0.36
N PRO A 101 1.41 30.87 -0.48
CA PRO A 101 0.21 30.40 -1.17
C PRO A 101 -0.74 30.01 -0.05
N VAL A 102 -1.85 30.75 0.07
CA VAL A 102 -2.93 30.40 0.97
C VAL A 102 -3.45 29.07 0.44
N VAL A 103 -2.89 27.97 0.94
CA VAL A 103 -3.42 26.63 0.72
C VAL A 103 -4.81 26.71 1.31
N THR A 104 -5.80 26.83 0.44
CA THR A 104 -7.18 26.89 0.89
C THR A 104 -7.45 25.60 1.65
N THR A 105 -8.35 25.63 2.64
CA THR A 105 -8.75 24.41 3.36
C THR A 105 -9.18 23.31 2.38
N SER A 106 -9.78 23.70 1.26
CA SER A 106 -10.11 22.85 0.12
C SER A 106 -8.88 22.17 -0.51
N ASP A 107 -7.79 22.91 -0.77
CA ASP A 107 -6.58 22.33 -1.36
C ASP A 107 -5.91 21.34 -0.40
N PHE A 108 -5.90 21.66 0.91
CA PHE A 108 -5.38 20.76 1.94
C PHE A 108 -6.20 19.47 2.04
N GLU A 109 -7.53 19.57 1.99
CA GLU A 109 -8.43 18.41 1.97
C GLU A 109 -8.26 17.56 0.70
N ALA A 110 -8.15 18.20 -0.47
CA ALA A 110 -7.88 17.51 -1.73
C ALA A 110 -6.53 16.76 -1.69
N LEU A 111 -5.49 17.39 -1.14
CA LEU A 111 -4.17 16.77 -0.92
C LEU A 111 -4.25 15.59 0.06
N LYS A 112 -5.05 15.71 1.12
CA LYS A 112 -5.28 14.63 2.09
C LYS A 112 -5.98 13.43 1.45
N ILE A 113 -7.03 13.68 0.67
CA ILE A 113 -7.74 12.63 -0.09
C ILE A 113 -6.79 11.95 -1.08
N ARG A 114 -5.98 12.74 -1.80
CA ARG A 114 -5.02 12.21 -2.77
C ARG A 114 -3.94 11.36 -2.09
N ASN A 115 -3.41 11.79 -0.94
CA ASN A 115 -2.47 10.99 -0.15
C ASN A 115 -3.11 9.70 0.38
N ALA A 116 -4.35 9.75 0.86
CA ALA A 116 -5.07 8.55 1.29
C ALA A 116 -5.29 7.57 0.13
N SER A 117 -5.64 8.07 -1.06
CA SER A 117 -5.77 7.27 -2.28
C SER A 117 -4.45 6.62 -2.69
N LEU A 118 -3.35 7.38 -2.69
CA LEU A 118 -2.01 6.86 -3.01
C LEU A 118 -1.56 5.81 -2.00
N ASN A 119 -1.81 6.02 -0.70
CA ASN A 119 -1.52 5.02 0.32
C ASN A 119 -2.33 3.74 0.10
N GLY A 120 -3.63 3.85 -0.25
CA GLY A 120 -4.45 2.70 -0.59
C GLY A 120 -3.91 1.92 -1.80
N GLN A 121 -3.46 2.61 -2.84
CA GLN A 121 -2.81 1.97 -4.00
C GLN A 121 -1.50 1.27 -3.62
N ILE A 122 -0.69 1.90 -2.77
CA ILE A 122 0.55 1.29 -2.26
C ILE A 122 0.24 0.02 -1.46
N ASP A 123 -0.77 0.04 -0.62
CA ASP A 123 -1.15 -1.14 0.18
C ASP A 123 -1.71 -2.26 -0.69
N GLN A 124 -2.50 -1.94 -1.72
CA GLN A 124 -2.90 -2.91 -2.75
C GLN A 124 -1.68 -3.51 -3.46
N LEU A 125 -0.75 -2.68 -3.90
CA LEU A 125 0.47 -3.13 -4.58
C LEU A 125 1.29 -4.08 -3.70
N LYS A 126 1.46 -3.72 -2.41
CA LYS A 126 2.13 -4.59 -1.42
C LYS A 126 1.41 -5.92 -1.23
N LEU A 127 0.07 -5.92 -1.21
CA LEU A 127 -0.72 -7.16 -1.13
C LEU A 127 -0.53 -8.02 -2.39
N THR A 128 -0.58 -7.43 -3.58
CA THR A 128 -0.29 -8.17 -4.82
C THR A 128 1.11 -8.76 -4.83
N ILE A 129 2.12 -8.00 -4.38
CA ILE A 129 3.50 -8.51 -4.28
C ILE A 129 3.56 -9.69 -3.31
N ARG A 130 2.95 -9.56 -2.11
CA ARG A 130 2.88 -10.69 -1.16
C ARG A 130 2.18 -11.91 -1.74
N ASN A 131 1.10 -11.71 -2.49
CA ASN A 131 0.38 -12.80 -3.16
C ASN A 131 1.30 -13.49 -4.19
N ILE A 132 1.97 -12.70 -5.04
CA ILE A 132 2.95 -13.20 -6.01
C ILE A 132 4.09 -13.97 -5.31
N ASP A 133 4.68 -13.40 -4.27
CA ASP A 133 5.78 -14.00 -3.50
C ASP A 133 5.35 -15.31 -2.80
N SER A 134 4.08 -15.41 -2.41
CA SER A 134 3.52 -16.63 -1.81
C SER A 134 3.19 -17.73 -2.83
N GLY A 135 3.45 -17.50 -4.13
CA GLY A 135 3.08 -18.42 -5.20
C GLY A 135 1.59 -18.41 -5.55
N VAL A 136 0.80 -17.55 -4.88
CA VAL A 136 -0.60 -17.27 -5.22
C VAL A 136 -0.60 -16.17 -6.29
N LEU A 137 -0.28 -16.57 -7.53
CA LEU A 137 -0.67 -15.76 -8.68
C LEU A 137 -2.18 -15.51 -8.57
N PRO A 138 -2.71 -14.32 -8.92
CA PRO A 138 -4.14 -14.22 -9.20
C PRO A 138 -4.41 -15.25 -10.29
N ASN A 139 -5.10 -16.32 -9.88
CA ASN A 139 -5.39 -17.52 -10.64
C ASN A 139 -5.55 -17.18 -12.13
N SER A 140 -4.91 -17.96 -12.99
CA SER A 140 -5.13 -17.83 -14.44
C SER A 140 -6.63 -17.79 -14.73
N PRO A 141 -7.10 -17.09 -15.78
CA PRO A 141 -8.52 -17.04 -16.11
C PRO A 141 -9.18 -18.43 -16.14
N GLU A 142 -8.42 -19.44 -16.58
CA GLU A 142 -8.82 -20.85 -16.59
C GLU A 142 -9.01 -21.46 -15.19
N GLU A 143 -8.20 -21.09 -14.19
CA GLU A 143 -8.35 -21.55 -12.80
C GLU A 143 -9.46 -20.79 -12.07
N THR A 144 -9.67 -19.50 -12.38
CA THR A 144 -10.85 -18.77 -11.86
C THR A 144 -12.15 -19.35 -12.39
N ASP A 145 -12.19 -19.75 -13.67
CA ASP A 145 -13.37 -20.36 -14.27
C ASP A 145 -13.63 -21.77 -13.73
N LYS A 146 -12.57 -22.55 -13.44
CA LYS A 146 -12.68 -23.85 -12.76
C LYS A 146 -13.20 -23.72 -11.33
N LEU A 147 -12.65 -22.79 -10.54
CA LEU A 147 -13.14 -22.56 -9.18
C LEU A 147 -14.58 -22.04 -9.17
N ARG A 148 -14.95 -21.22 -10.16
CA ARG A 148 -16.33 -20.76 -10.32
C ARG A 148 -17.28 -21.90 -10.68
N SER A 149 -16.91 -22.78 -11.60
CA SER A 149 -17.76 -23.93 -11.94
C SER A 149 -17.87 -24.93 -10.79
N GLU A 150 -16.78 -25.16 -10.04
CA GLU A 150 -16.82 -25.99 -8.83
C GLU A 150 -17.74 -25.37 -7.77
N THR A 151 -17.62 -24.07 -7.49
CA THR A 151 -18.49 -23.39 -6.51
C THR A 151 -19.96 -23.37 -6.94
N GLU A 152 -20.26 -23.22 -8.23
CA GLU A 152 -21.62 -23.36 -8.77
C GLU A 152 -22.13 -24.80 -8.58
N SER A 153 -21.30 -25.81 -8.85
CA SER A 153 -21.69 -27.22 -8.66
C SER A 153 -21.95 -27.58 -7.18
N LEU A 154 -21.14 -27.05 -6.26
CA LEU A 154 -21.34 -27.23 -4.82
C LEU A 154 -22.61 -26.53 -4.34
N ARG A 155 -22.90 -25.35 -4.88
CA ARG A 155 -24.13 -24.62 -4.57
C ARG A 155 -25.37 -25.39 -5.02
N ASP A 156 -25.33 -25.99 -6.20
CA ASP A 156 -26.43 -26.81 -6.72
C ASP A 156 -26.63 -28.08 -5.88
N ALA A 157 -25.54 -28.76 -5.52
CA ALA A 157 -25.58 -29.92 -4.62
C ALA A 157 -26.16 -29.56 -3.25
N LEU A 158 -25.75 -28.42 -2.66
CA LEU A 158 -26.28 -27.96 -1.38
C LEU A 158 -27.77 -27.60 -1.47
N THR A 159 -28.19 -26.99 -2.57
CA THR A 159 -29.61 -26.70 -2.85
C THR A 159 -30.43 -27.98 -2.95
N MET A 160 -29.90 -29.02 -3.61
CA MET A 160 -30.52 -30.34 -3.66
C MET A 160 -30.67 -30.94 -2.26
N VAL A 161 -29.63 -30.91 -1.44
CA VAL A 161 -29.67 -31.43 -0.06
C VAL A 161 -30.72 -30.68 0.78
N CYS A 162 -30.75 -29.34 0.71
CA CYS A 162 -31.78 -28.56 1.41
C CYS A 162 -33.20 -28.95 0.96
N ARG A 163 -33.45 -29.13 -0.34
CA ARG A 163 -34.76 -29.58 -0.84
C ARG A 163 -35.14 -30.97 -0.34
N VAL A 164 -34.21 -31.92 -0.34
CA VAL A 164 -34.45 -33.27 0.19
C VAL A 164 -34.81 -33.18 1.67
N LEU A 165 -34.07 -32.38 2.44
CA LEU A 165 -34.33 -32.18 3.86
C LEU A 165 -35.69 -31.51 4.10
N ASP A 166 -36.08 -30.52 3.29
CA ASP A 166 -37.39 -29.87 3.38
C ASP A 166 -38.53 -30.85 3.10
N ASN A 167 -38.37 -31.72 2.10
CA ASN A 167 -39.35 -32.77 1.80
C ASN A 167 -39.47 -33.76 2.96
N VAL A 168 -38.35 -34.21 3.53
CA VAL A 168 -38.36 -35.12 4.69
C VAL A 168 -39.01 -34.45 5.90
N LEU A 169 -38.68 -33.19 6.20
CA LEU A 169 -39.30 -32.44 7.29
C LEU A 169 -40.82 -32.26 7.08
N GLY A 170 -41.25 -32.03 5.84
CA GLY A 170 -42.66 -31.94 5.49
C GLY A 170 -43.42 -33.24 5.76
N GLU A 171 -42.88 -34.37 5.30
CA GLU A 171 -43.48 -35.70 5.50
C GLU A 171 -43.43 -36.14 6.98
N CYS A 172 -42.39 -35.75 7.72
CA CYS A 172 -42.24 -36.08 9.14
C CYS A 172 -42.84 -35.04 10.10
N SER A 173 -43.68 -34.12 9.62
CA SER A 173 -44.28 -33.03 10.42
C SER A 173 -45.12 -33.50 11.61
N GLN A 174 -45.60 -34.76 11.60
CA GLN A 174 -46.34 -35.35 12.72
C GLN A 174 -45.43 -35.88 13.84
N VAL A 175 -44.14 -36.07 13.55
CA VAL A 175 -43.16 -36.70 14.45
C VAL A 175 -42.15 -35.67 14.96
N LEU A 176 -41.93 -34.60 14.20
CA LEU A 176 -40.96 -33.56 14.48
C LEU A 176 -41.63 -32.31 15.03
N ILE A 177 -41.13 -31.80 16.16
CA ILE A 177 -41.66 -30.62 16.84
C ILE A 177 -40.58 -29.56 16.89
N THR A 178 -40.88 -28.35 16.42
CA THR A 178 -39.98 -27.20 16.56
C THR A 178 -40.39 -26.37 17.77
N VAL A 179 -39.52 -26.29 18.77
CA VAL A 179 -39.72 -25.53 20.01
C VAL A 179 -38.92 -24.22 19.93
N PRO A 180 -39.58 -23.04 19.86
CA PRO A 180 -38.88 -21.76 19.86
C PRO A 180 -38.43 -21.34 21.28
N PRO A 181 -37.49 -20.38 21.39
CA PRO A 181 -37.06 -19.83 22.68
C PRO A 181 -38.24 -19.22 23.44
N GLY A 182 -38.39 -19.56 24.71
CA GLY A 182 -39.48 -19.09 25.58
C GLY A 182 -40.78 -19.89 25.49
N GLN A 183 -40.81 -20.98 24.72
CA GLN A 183 -41.91 -21.96 24.68
C GLN A 183 -41.46 -23.36 25.13
N GLU A 184 -40.39 -23.42 25.95
CA GLU A 184 -39.89 -24.68 26.50
C GLU A 184 -40.93 -25.34 27.43
N THR A 185 -41.00 -26.66 27.39
CA THR A 185 -41.87 -27.46 28.26
C THR A 185 -41.03 -28.37 29.15
N GLU A 186 -41.61 -28.96 30.20
CA GLU A 186 -40.90 -29.95 31.02
C GLU A 186 -40.40 -31.16 30.21
N GLN A 187 -41.07 -31.47 29.08
CA GLN A 187 -40.70 -32.55 28.19
C GLN A 187 -39.65 -32.13 27.15
N GLN A 188 -39.57 -30.83 26.83
CA GLN A 188 -38.65 -30.23 25.86
C GLN A 188 -37.99 -29.00 26.50
N PRO A 189 -36.97 -29.21 27.36
CA PRO A 189 -36.41 -28.16 28.20
C PRO A 189 -35.50 -27.18 27.44
N SER A 190 -35.22 -27.42 26.17
CA SER A 190 -34.36 -26.58 25.34
C SER A 190 -34.97 -26.26 23.97
N PRO A 191 -34.72 -25.06 23.42
CA PRO A 191 -35.25 -24.66 22.13
C PRO A 191 -34.50 -25.33 20.98
N GLY A 192 -35.25 -25.80 19.98
CA GLY A 192 -34.72 -26.51 18.81
C GLY A 192 -35.73 -27.42 18.12
N LEU A 193 -35.23 -28.24 17.20
CA LEU A 193 -35.99 -29.28 16.52
C LEU A 193 -35.90 -30.58 17.33
N TRP A 194 -37.03 -31.05 17.81
CA TRP A 194 -37.15 -32.28 18.60
C TRP A 194 -37.72 -33.41 17.77
N GLY A 195 -37.14 -34.60 17.94
CA GLY A 195 -37.72 -35.87 17.50
C GLY A 195 -38.44 -36.57 18.65
N LEU A 196 -38.81 -37.83 18.43
CA LEU A 196 -39.52 -38.67 19.42
C LEU A 196 -38.74 -38.88 20.73
N PHE A 197 -37.41 -38.93 20.65
CA PHE A 197 -36.56 -39.35 21.77
C PHE A 197 -35.62 -38.26 22.27
N ASP A 198 -35.17 -37.37 21.39
CA ASP A 198 -34.17 -36.36 21.72
C ASP A 198 -34.21 -35.18 20.74
N ILE A 199 -33.47 -34.13 21.06
CA ILE A 199 -33.23 -32.98 20.19
C ILE A 199 -32.38 -33.40 18.98
N ILE A 200 -32.85 -33.03 17.79
CA ILE A 200 -32.19 -33.29 16.50
C ILE A 200 -31.27 -32.13 16.13
N ALA A 201 -31.71 -30.90 16.38
CA ALA A 201 -30.94 -29.70 16.10
C ALA A 201 -31.31 -28.59 17.09
N THR A 202 -30.34 -27.81 17.51
CA THR A 202 -30.54 -26.63 18.36
C THR A 202 -31.21 -25.49 17.58
N TYR A 203 -31.83 -24.56 18.29
CA TYR A 203 -32.44 -23.39 17.65
C TYR A 203 -31.43 -22.55 16.86
N ASP A 204 -30.19 -22.40 17.34
CA ASP A 204 -29.13 -21.69 16.63
C ASP A 204 -28.74 -22.36 15.31
N GLU A 205 -28.74 -23.69 15.26
CA GLU A 205 -28.51 -24.45 14.03
C GLU A 205 -29.63 -24.28 13.02
N LEU A 206 -30.89 -24.22 13.49
CA LEU A 206 -32.05 -23.91 12.64
C LEU A 206 -31.97 -22.49 12.07
N LEU A 207 -31.54 -21.50 12.87
CA LEU A 207 -31.32 -20.13 12.38
C LEU A 207 -30.21 -20.09 11.32
N LYS A 208 -29.09 -20.79 11.54
CA LYS A 208 -28.02 -20.91 10.54
C LYS A 208 -28.54 -21.57 9.26
N LEU A 209 -29.32 -22.64 9.37
CA LEU A 209 -29.93 -23.31 8.23
C LEU A 209 -30.87 -22.38 7.45
N ASP A 210 -31.69 -21.59 8.13
CA ASP A 210 -32.56 -20.59 7.50
C ASP A 210 -31.77 -19.48 6.79
N THR A 211 -30.67 -19.01 7.40
CA THR A 211 -29.77 -18.05 6.71
C THR A 211 -29.14 -18.64 5.47
N LEU A 212 -28.69 -19.90 5.51
CA LEU A 212 -28.15 -20.62 4.36
C LEU A 212 -29.20 -20.78 3.26
N ARG A 213 -30.44 -21.18 3.60
CA ARG A 213 -31.54 -21.27 2.64
C ARG A 213 -31.80 -19.94 1.94
N ARG A 214 -31.86 -18.83 2.69
CA ARG A 214 -32.04 -17.49 2.12
C ARG A 214 -30.90 -17.06 1.21
N GLN A 215 -29.66 -17.46 1.52
CA GLN A 215 -28.50 -17.18 0.67
C GLN A 215 -28.53 -18.00 -0.62
N LEU A 216 -28.97 -19.25 -0.55
CA LEU A 216 -29.08 -20.14 -1.71
C LEU A 216 -30.21 -19.73 -2.66
N CYS A 217 -31.34 -19.22 -2.15
CA CYS A 217 -32.49 -18.78 -2.96
C CYS A 217 -32.37 -17.35 -3.53
N LYS A 218 -31.32 -16.58 -3.20
CA LYS A 218 -31.13 -15.19 -3.66
C LYS A 218 -30.53 -15.06 -5.09
N VAL A 219 -30.83 -16.00 -5.99
CA VAL A 219 -30.53 -15.87 -7.43
C VAL A 219 -31.81 -16.05 -8.21
#